data_AF-H0YMP9-F1
#
_entry.id   AF-H0YMP9-F1
#
_cell.length_a   1.000
_cell.length_b   1.000
_cell.length_c   1.000
_cell.angle_alpha   90.00
_cell.angle_beta   90.00
_cell.angle_gamma   90.00
#
_symmetry.space_group_name_H-M   'P 1'
#
loop_
_entity.id
_entity.type
_entity.pdbx_description
1 polymer ?
#
loop_
_entity_poly.entity_id
_entity_poly.type
_entity_poly.pdbx_seq_one_letter_code
_entity_poly.pdbx_strand_id
1 'polypeptide(L)'
;LIPETGKKKVAEIQGHAGGRRSGQSHELLRDFEATLLQMFGLRRRPQPSKSAVIPDYMRDLYRLQSGEEEEEQIHSTGLEYPERPASRANTVRSFHHEASLRTR
;
A
#
# COMPACT_ATOMS: atom_id res chain seq x y z
N LEU A 1 0.62 -1.45 -13.36
CA LEU A 1 0.21 -0.19 -14.00
C LEU A 1 0.52 0.93 -13.02
N ILE A 2 1.69 1.55 -13.15
CA ILE A 2 2.10 2.70 -12.33
C ILE A 2 1.60 3.94 -13.08
N PRO A 3 0.83 4.84 -12.46
CA PRO A 3 0.42 6.06 -13.15
C PRO A 3 1.64 6.97 -13.33
N GLU A 4 2.14 7.01 -14.56
CA GLU A 4 3.08 8.02 -15.07
C GLU A 4 2.45 9.42 -14.97
N THR A 5 2.55 10.07 -13.80
CA THR A 5 2.23 11.49 -13.69
C THR A 5 3.50 12.31 -13.86
N GLY A 6 3.75 12.63 -15.13
CA GLY A 6 4.81 13.53 -15.56
C GLY A 6 4.79 14.84 -14.78
N LYS A 7 5.97 15.18 -14.27
CA LYS A 7 6.39 16.44 -13.66
C LYS A 7 6.17 17.62 -14.63
N LYS A 8 4.94 18.09 -14.86
CA LYS A 8 4.69 19.23 -15.79
C LYS A 8 3.63 20.25 -15.39
N LYS A 9 3.05 20.24 -14.18
CA LYS A 9 2.01 21.24 -13.81
C LYS A 9 2.17 21.92 -12.44
N VAL A 10 3.38 21.96 -11.87
CA VAL A 10 3.61 22.68 -10.61
C VAL A 10 3.89 24.17 -10.82
N ALA A 11 4.28 24.61 -12.03
CA ALA A 11 4.72 25.99 -12.27
C ALA A 11 3.59 27.01 -12.60
N GLU A 12 2.36 26.58 -12.90
CA GLU A 12 1.30 27.47 -13.43
C GLU A 12 0.18 27.78 -12.42
N ILE A 13 0.47 27.73 -11.11
CA ILE A 13 -0.54 27.93 -10.06
C ILE A 13 -0.34 29.27 -9.30
N GLN A 14 0.72 30.04 -9.61
CA GLN A 14 1.10 31.25 -8.85
C GLN A 14 0.38 32.56 -9.27
N GLY A 15 -0.56 32.51 -10.21
CA GLY A 15 -1.41 33.65 -10.54
C GLY A 15 -2.88 33.26 -10.48
N HIS A 16 -3.71 34.13 -9.90
CA HIS A 16 -5.19 34.12 -9.93
C HIS A 16 -5.91 33.49 -8.73
N ALA A 17 -6.25 34.41 -7.82
CA ALA A 17 -7.51 34.53 -7.10
C ALA A 17 -7.81 33.52 -5.98
N GLY A 18 -7.59 34.01 -4.75
CA GLY A 18 -8.06 33.38 -3.52
C GLY A 18 -9.58 33.23 -3.50
N GLY A 19 -10.05 32.10 -2.98
CA GLY A 19 -11.44 31.88 -2.58
C GLY A 19 -12.14 30.66 -3.20
N ARG A 20 -11.84 30.27 -4.45
CA ARG A 20 -12.59 29.18 -5.15
C ARG A 20 -11.83 27.85 -5.30
N ARG A 21 -10.53 27.82 -5.03
CA ARG A 21 -9.67 26.63 -5.21
C ARG A 21 -9.79 25.57 -4.11
N SER A 22 -10.26 25.93 -2.92
CA SER A 22 -10.36 24.98 -1.78
C SER A 22 -11.42 23.90 -1.99
N GLY A 23 -12.58 24.25 -2.56
CA GLY A 23 -13.63 23.28 -2.88
C GLY A 23 -13.21 22.28 -3.96
N GLN A 24 -12.61 22.78 -5.05
CA GLN A 24 -12.14 21.96 -6.17
C GLN A 24 -10.97 21.03 -5.77
N SER A 25 -10.05 21.52 -4.93
CA SER A 25 -8.96 20.67 -4.41
C SER A 25 -9.49 19.58 -3.48
N HIS A 26 -10.55 19.83 -2.71
CA HIS A 26 -11.15 18.83 -1.83
C HIS A 26 -11.85 17.70 -2.63
N GLU A 27 -12.50 18.00 -3.76
CA GLU A 27 -13.07 16.98 -4.65
C GLU A 27 -11.98 16.10 -5.28
N LEU A 28 -10.92 16.70 -5.80
CA LEU A 28 -9.78 15.95 -6.39
C LEU A 28 -9.10 15.03 -5.36
N LEU A 29 -8.97 15.48 -4.11
CA LEU A 29 -8.40 14.67 -3.03
C LEU A 29 -9.29 13.47 -2.69
N ARG A 30 -10.62 13.59 -2.81
CA ARG A 30 -11.56 12.48 -2.59
C ARG A 30 -11.43 11.41 -3.67
N ASP A 31 -11.29 11.80 -4.93
CA ASP A 31 -11.10 10.85 -6.04
C ASP A 31 -9.76 10.12 -5.94
N PHE A 32 -8.72 10.85 -5.54
CA PHE A 32 -7.42 10.27 -5.24
C PHE A 32 -7.48 9.28 -4.08
N GLU A 33 -8.18 9.62 -3.00
CA GLU A 33 -8.42 8.72 -1.86
C GLU A 33 -9.15 7.45 -2.30
N ALA A 34 -10.21 7.57 -3.10
CA ALA A 34 -10.94 6.42 -3.63
C ALA A 34 -10.05 5.50 -4.47
N THR A 35 -9.15 6.10 -5.27
CA THR A 35 -8.17 5.36 -6.07
C THR A 35 -7.19 4.59 -5.19
N LEU A 36 -6.64 5.22 -4.15
CA LEU A 36 -5.76 4.54 -3.20
C LEU A 36 -6.48 3.40 -2.49
N LEU A 37 -7.68 3.65 -1.99
CA LEU A 37 -8.50 2.62 -1.34
C LEU A 37 -8.73 1.43 -2.28
N GLN A 38 -9.03 1.67 -3.55
CA GLN A 38 -9.17 0.62 -4.56
C GLN A 38 -7.86 -0.16 -4.79
N MET A 39 -6.72 0.54 -4.91
CA MET A 39 -5.41 -0.10 -5.10
C MET A 39 -5.01 -1.01 -3.94
N PHE A 40 -5.37 -0.63 -2.72
CA PHE A 40 -5.12 -1.43 -1.51
C PHE A 40 -6.25 -2.43 -1.19
N GLY A 41 -7.30 -2.51 -2.01
CA GLY A 41 -8.45 -3.38 -1.77
C GLY A 41 -9.28 -3.02 -0.53
N LEU A 42 -9.20 -1.76 -0.08
CA LEU A 42 -9.87 -1.26 1.11
C LEU A 42 -11.18 -0.57 0.72
N ARG A 43 -12.24 -0.79 1.51
CA ARG A 43 -13.54 -0.13 1.30
C ARG A 43 -13.63 1.23 1.99
N ARG A 44 -12.81 1.45 3.02
CA ARG A 44 -12.82 2.63 3.89
C ARG A 44 -11.41 2.90 4.42
N ARG A 45 -11.16 4.15 4.81
CA ARG A 45 -9.89 4.56 5.42
C ARG A 45 -9.67 3.82 6.75
N PRO A 46 -8.53 3.14 6.94
CA PRO A 46 -8.20 2.51 8.21
C PRO A 46 -7.99 3.57 9.29
N GLN A 47 -8.52 3.32 10.49
CA GLN A 47 -8.38 4.18 11.66
C GLN A 47 -7.54 3.45 12.72
N PRO A 48 -6.21 3.50 12.62
CA PRO A 48 -5.36 2.91 13.64
C PRO A 48 -5.58 3.62 14.98
N SER A 49 -5.46 2.88 16.07
CA SER A 49 -5.46 3.44 17.41
C SER A 49 -4.22 4.32 17.62
N LYS A 50 -4.30 5.30 18.52
CA LYS A 50 -3.15 6.17 18.85
C LYS A 50 -1.96 5.40 19.45
N SER A 51 -2.19 4.17 19.89
CA SER A 51 -1.20 3.25 20.47
C SER A 51 -0.75 2.16 19.50
N ALA A 52 -1.05 2.27 18.21
CA ALA A 52 -0.61 1.28 17.22
C ALA A 52 0.92 1.29 17.12
N VAL A 53 1.55 0.18 17.51
CA VAL A 53 3.00 -0.01 17.39
C VAL A 53 3.31 -0.51 15.99
N ILE A 54 4.18 0.20 15.27
CA ILE A 54 4.74 -0.24 14.00
C ILE A 54 6.04 -0.99 14.31
N PRO A 55 6.14 -2.31 14.02
CA PRO A 55 7.38 -3.07 14.23
C PRO A 55 8.57 -2.45 13.49
N ASP A 56 9.76 -2.50 14.07
CA ASP A 56 10.97 -1.86 13.53
C ASP A 56 11.26 -2.32 12.09
N TYR A 57 11.18 -3.63 11.83
CA TYR A 57 11.42 -4.18 10.50
C TYR A 57 10.46 -3.63 9.43
N MET A 58 9.21 -3.29 9.78
CA MET A 58 8.27 -2.70 8.82
C MET A 58 8.68 -1.27 8.44
N ARG A 59 9.28 -0.52 9.37
CA ARG A 59 9.83 0.81 9.07
C ARG A 59 11.06 0.69 8.18
N ASP A 60 11.93 -0.28 8.47
CA ASP A 60 13.16 -0.49 7.70
C ASP A 60 12.84 -0.88 6.25
N LEU A 61 11.85 -1.77 6.06
CA LEU A 61 11.29 -2.09 4.73
C LEU A 61 10.75 -0.86 4.00
N TYR A 62 10.05 0.03 4.71
CA TYR A 62 9.51 1.24 4.10
C TYR A 62 10.61 2.18 3.62
N ARG A 63 11.65 2.41 4.44
CA ARG A 63 12.79 3.25 4.08
C ARG A 63 13.49 2.74 2.82
N LEU A 64 13.82 1.44 2.79
CA LEU A 64 14.43 0.76 1.65
C LEU A 64 13.63 0.95 0.35
N GLN A 65 12.29 0.88 0.43
CA GLN A 65 11.42 1.00 -0.74
C GLN A 65 11.19 2.46 -1.17
N SER A 66 11.19 3.40 -0.22
CA SER A 66 10.92 4.82 -0.44
C SER A 66 12.07 5.57 -1.11
N GLY A 67 13.28 5.03 -1.04
CA GLY A 67 14.48 5.69 -1.56
C GLY A 67 14.85 6.96 -0.76
N GLU A 68 14.33 7.12 0.45
CA GLU A 68 14.67 8.24 1.36
C GLU A 68 16.15 8.21 1.79
N GLU A 69 16.85 7.09 1.56
CA GLU A 69 18.28 6.92 1.78
C GLU A 69 19.02 6.97 0.43
N GLU A 70 19.07 8.16 -0.19
CA GLU A 70 20.18 8.50 -1.09
C GLU A 70 21.41 8.74 -0.20
N GLU A 71 22.47 7.95 -0.38
CA GLU A 71 23.77 8.03 0.35
C GLU A 71 23.66 7.58 1.82
N GLU A 72 23.61 6.29 2.13
CA GLU A 72 24.82 5.50 2.37
C GLU A 72 24.42 4.03 2.44
N GLN A 73 25.18 3.20 1.74
CA GLN A 73 25.12 1.74 1.81
C GLN A 73 23.86 1.12 1.19
N ILE A 74 24.02 0.83 -0.11
CA ILE A 74 23.62 -0.43 -0.71
C ILE A 74 24.16 -1.57 0.17
N HIS A 75 23.48 -1.85 1.27
CA HIS A 75 23.66 -3.05 2.04
C HIS A 75 22.50 -3.96 1.69
N SER A 76 22.78 -4.80 0.70
CA SER A 76 22.30 -6.16 0.70
C SER A 76 22.66 -6.84 2.03
N THR A 77 21.98 -6.54 3.13
CA THR A 77 22.21 -7.21 4.42
C THR A 77 20.93 -7.41 5.20
N GLY A 78 20.52 -8.67 5.29
CA GLY A 78 19.90 -9.21 6.51
C GLY A 78 18.62 -8.54 6.98
N LEU A 79 17.53 -8.72 6.23
CA LEU A 79 16.24 -8.77 6.90
C LEU A 79 16.27 -10.04 7.78
N GLU A 80 16.75 -9.93 9.01
CA GLU A 80 16.65 -10.98 10.03
C GLU A 80 15.17 -11.11 10.39
N TYR A 81 14.46 -11.86 9.53
CA TYR A 81 13.08 -12.25 9.76
C TYR A 81 13.06 -13.05 11.06
N PRO A 82 12.13 -12.81 12.00
CA PRO A 82 12.02 -13.65 13.18
C PRO A 82 11.94 -15.10 12.72
N GLU A 83 12.93 -15.89 13.16
CA GLU A 83 13.39 -17.25 12.78
C GLU A 83 12.31 -18.36 12.74
N ARG A 84 11.14 -18.07 12.17
CA ARG A 84 10.10 -19.04 11.86
C ARG A 84 9.76 -18.85 10.39
N PRO A 85 10.66 -19.30 9.49
CA PRO A 85 10.36 -19.31 8.07
C PRO A 85 9.02 -20.01 7.85
N ALA A 86 8.20 -19.44 6.96
CA ALA A 86 6.96 -20.04 6.48
C ALA A 86 7.17 -21.45 5.87
N SER A 87 8.42 -21.90 5.74
CA SER A 87 8.83 -23.28 5.44
C SER A 87 8.22 -24.35 6.38
N ARG A 88 7.84 -24.01 7.63
CA ARG A 88 7.07 -24.93 8.50
C ARG A 88 5.56 -24.94 8.23
N ALA A 89 5.05 -24.13 7.31
CA ALA A 89 3.63 -24.07 6.99
C ALA A 89 3.25 -25.18 6.01
N ASN A 90 2.76 -26.30 6.54
CA ASN A 90 2.10 -27.33 5.75
C ASN A 90 0.71 -26.81 5.32
N THR A 91 0.61 -26.24 4.12
CA THR A 91 -0.69 -25.88 3.55
C THR A 91 -1.37 -27.14 3.02
N VAL A 92 -2.24 -27.74 3.83
CA VAL A 92 -3.08 -28.87 3.40
C VAL A 92 -4.21 -28.33 2.52
N ARG A 93 -4.24 -28.73 1.26
CA ARG A 93 -5.34 -28.43 0.33
C ARG A 93 -6.27 -29.64 0.25
N SER A 94 -7.50 -29.51 0.71
CA SER A 94 -8.54 -30.54 0.54
C SER A 94 -9.30 -30.35 -0.77
N PHE A 95 -9.70 -31.45 -1.40
CA PHE A 95 -10.65 -31.43 -2.51
C PHE A 95 -12.08 -31.60 -1.98
N HIS A 96 -13.04 -30.87 -2.55
CA HIS A 96 -14.46 -31.12 -2.31
C HIS A 96 -14.88 -32.39 -3.07
N HIS A 97 -15.31 -33.42 -2.33
CA HIS A 97 -15.88 -34.62 -2.92
C HIS A 97 -17.39 -34.41 -3.08
N GLU A 98 -17.83 -34.00 -4.26
CA GLU A 98 -19.24 -34.14 -4.63
C GLU A 98 -19.49 -35.63 -4.87
N ALA A 99 -20.18 -36.28 -3.93
CA ALA A 99 -20.64 -37.64 -4.11
C ALA A 99 -21.60 -37.63 -5.31
N SER A 100 -21.12 -38.11 -6.46
CA SER A 100 -22.01 -38.46 -7.56
C SER A 100 -22.99 -39.48 -6.99
N LEU A 101 -24.25 -39.08 -6.78
CA LEU A 101 -25.36 -40.00 -6.58
C LEU A 101 -25.49 -40.82 -7.87
N ARG A 102 -24.62 -41.82 -7.99
CA ARG A 102 -24.70 -42.83 -9.04
C ARG A 102 -25.79 -43.80 -8.59
N THR A 103 -27.03 -43.38 -8.82
CA THR A 103 -28.17 -44.27 -8.82
C THR A 103 -27.98 -45.27 -9.97
N ARG A 104 -28.20 -46.54 -9.64
CA ARG A 104 -28.03 -47.72 -10.51
C ARG A 104 -28.88 -47.66 -11.77
#